data_AF-A0A8C6LBL4-F1
#
_entry.id   AF-A0A8C6LBL4-F1
#
_cell.length_a   1.000
_cell.length_b   1.000
_cell.length_c   1.000
_cell.angle_alpha   90.00
_cell.angle_beta   90.00
_cell.angle_gamma   90.00
#
_symmetry.space_group_name_H-M   'P 1'
#
loop_
_entity.id
_entity.type
_entity.pdbx_description
1 polymer ?
#
loop_
_entity_poly.entity_id
_entity_poly.type
_entity_poly.pdbx_seq_one_letter_code
_entity_poly.pdbx_strand_id
1 'polypeptide(L)'
;MNAICLFLSPTDDIEDATVNKIALWLCTFTLSVSVSAVLLLPISILSNEVLLMFPHSYYMQWLNGSLIHGLWNLVFLFSNLSLVFLMPFAYFFTESEGFAGSRKGVMARVYEAVVLLLLLALLVLGIVWVASAFLHDNAARKSLYDLWDCYLPYLYSGISLFGVLLLLLCTPFGLSRMFSVTGSLLVKPRLLEDVEDTLSCTTFEEDSLYRKLSCKCPLHTPSKASPWQRNLGYPLVMLVLLSLTVMCVLMVCFNVLELLLDETAMPRGMEDPHLGMASFSMFGSLGAAVQVVLILYLMLSSVVGFYSSSLFCGLLPRAKDTNLTQIIANCVSLLILSSALPVFSRTLGITRFDLLGDFGRYNWLGNFYTVFLYNMLFAFLTSASLIKTSKSTLSLDSCSIN
;
A
#
# COMPACT_ATOMS: atom_id res chain seq x y z
N MET A 1 28.68 32.62 -21.24
CA MET A 1 28.04 31.42 -20.63
C MET A 1 27.23 30.59 -21.64
N ASN A 2 27.52 30.62 -22.95
CA ASN A 2 26.76 29.89 -23.99
C ASN A 2 27.63 29.00 -24.91
N ALA A 3 28.79 28.50 -24.45
CA ALA A 3 29.72 27.76 -25.32
C ALA A 3 29.99 26.31 -24.88
N ILE A 4 29.37 25.81 -23.80
CA ILE A 4 29.61 24.46 -23.27
C ILE A 4 28.53 23.45 -23.72
N CYS A 5 27.40 23.94 -24.25
CA CYS A 5 26.28 23.08 -24.66
C CYS A 5 26.39 22.51 -26.09
N LEU A 6 27.53 22.71 -26.78
CA LEU A 6 27.72 22.36 -28.19
C LEU A 6 28.73 21.20 -28.41
N PHE A 7 29.12 20.51 -27.33
CA PHE A 7 30.05 19.37 -27.35
C PHE A 7 29.50 18.10 -26.70
N LEU A 8 28.20 17.97 -26.46
CA LEU A 8 27.62 16.66 -26.19
C LEU A 8 27.50 15.91 -27.53
N SER A 9 28.25 14.82 -27.66
CA SER A 9 28.18 13.96 -28.84
C SER A 9 26.80 13.31 -28.90
N PRO A 10 26.13 13.23 -30.06
CA PRO A 10 24.83 12.56 -30.19
C PRO A 10 24.86 11.08 -29.77
N THR A 11 26.05 10.49 -29.63
CA THR A 11 26.26 9.15 -29.07
C THR A 11 26.01 9.08 -27.56
N ASP A 12 26.39 10.11 -26.80
CA ASP A 12 26.24 10.13 -25.34
C ASP A 12 24.75 10.23 -24.97
N ASP A 13 23.97 11.03 -25.71
CA ASP A 13 22.51 11.13 -25.54
C ASP A 13 21.77 9.81 -25.82
N ILE A 14 22.23 9.03 -26.80
CA ILE A 14 21.64 7.72 -27.14
C ILE A 14 21.95 6.71 -26.03
N GLU A 15 23.18 6.69 -25.52
CA GLU A 15 23.58 5.82 -24.42
C GLU A 15 22.77 6.12 -23.15
N ASP A 16 22.68 7.39 -22.74
CA ASP A 16 21.87 7.82 -21.59
C ASP A 16 20.38 7.48 -21.77
N ALA A 17 19.84 7.66 -22.98
CA ALA A 17 18.48 7.26 -23.29
C ALA A 17 18.27 5.74 -23.18
N THR A 18 19.24 4.91 -23.56
CA THR A 18 19.15 3.45 -23.39
C THR A 18 19.25 3.02 -21.93
N VAL A 19 20.13 3.64 -21.14
CA VAL A 19 20.26 3.41 -19.70
C VAL A 19 18.95 3.71 -18.98
N ASN A 20 18.38 4.89 -19.24
CA ASN A 20 17.10 5.31 -18.65
C ASN A 20 15.95 4.39 -19.04
N LYS A 21 15.90 3.93 -20.29
CA LYS A 21 14.92 2.93 -20.72
C LYS A 21 15.04 1.65 -19.91
N ILE A 22 16.24 1.06 -19.82
CA ILE A 22 16.48 -0.18 -19.07
C ILE A 22 16.09 -0.03 -17.60
N ALA A 23 16.50 1.06 -16.95
CA ALA A 23 16.13 1.36 -15.58
C ALA A 23 14.60 1.47 -15.40
N LEU A 24 13.89 2.05 -16.39
CA LEU A 24 12.43 2.13 -16.38
C LEU A 24 11.76 0.76 -16.56
N TRP A 25 12.32 -0.14 -17.39
CA TRP A 25 11.85 -1.53 -17.47
C TRP A 25 11.98 -2.25 -16.12
N LEU A 26 13.10 -2.06 -15.41
CA LEU A 26 13.32 -2.60 -14.07
C LEU A 26 12.31 -2.04 -13.06
N CYS A 27 12.08 -0.72 -13.07
CA CYS A 27 11.08 -0.07 -12.21
C CYS A 27 9.67 -0.58 -12.50
N THR A 28 9.32 -0.75 -13.78
CA THR A 28 8.01 -1.26 -14.21
C THR A 28 7.81 -2.71 -13.74
N PHE A 29 8.84 -3.54 -13.88
CA PHE A 29 8.82 -4.91 -13.37
C PHE A 29 8.58 -4.93 -11.86
N THR A 30 9.33 -4.14 -11.10
CA THR A 30 9.15 -4.11 -9.65
C THR A 30 7.80 -3.54 -9.22
N LEU A 31 7.26 -2.56 -9.94
CA LEU A 31 5.92 -2.05 -9.69
C LEU A 31 4.84 -3.11 -10.01
N SER A 32 5.06 -3.95 -11.03
CA SER A 32 4.19 -5.10 -11.29
C SER A 32 4.26 -6.13 -10.15
N VAL A 33 5.46 -6.39 -9.63
CA VAL A 33 5.67 -7.30 -8.49
C VAL A 33 5.03 -6.74 -7.22
N SER A 34 5.13 -5.43 -6.96
CA SER A 34 4.47 -4.81 -5.81
C SER A 34 2.95 -4.96 -5.90
N VAL A 35 2.33 -4.64 -7.04
CA VAL A 35 0.89 -4.86 -7.29
C VAL A 35 0.50 -6.34 -7.10
N SER A 36 1.35 -7.25 -7.57
CA SER A 36 1.12 -8.69 -7.37
C SER A 36 1.14 -9.07 -5.89
N ALA A 37 2.06 -8.52 -5.10
CA ALA A 37 2.13 -8.74 -3.66
C ALA A 37 0.89 -8.18 -2.93
N VAL A 38 0.38 -7.02 -3.36
CA VAL A 38 -0.87 -6.42 -2.83
C VAL A 38 -2.07 -7.35 -3.01
N LEU A 39 -2.25 -7.84 -4.23
CA LEU A 39 -3.43 -8.60 -4.63
C LEU A 39 -3.39 -10.05 -4.16
N LEU A 40 -2.24 -10.50 -3.69
CA LEU A 40 -1.99 -11.88 -3.32
C LEU A 40 -2.91 -12.37 -2.19
N LEU A 41 -3.10 -11.55 -1.15
CA LEU A 41 -4.03 -11.83 -0.07
C LEU A 41 -5.49 -11.86 -0.53
N PRO A 42 -6.02 -10.80 -1.19
CA PRO A 42 -7.36 -10.82 -1.78
C PRO A 42 -7.63 -12.04 -2.66
N ILE A 43 -6.70 -12.36 -3.56
CA ILE A 43 -6.81 -13.50 -4.46
C ILE A 43 -6.85 -14.81 -3.67
N SER A 44 -6.05 -14.96 -2.62
CA SER A 44 -6.05 -16.17 -1.80
C SER A 44 -7.37 -16.38 -1.07
N ILE A 45 -7.95 -15.31 -0.49
CA ILE A 45 -9.24 -15.36 0.20
C ILE A 45 -10.36 -15.69 -0.80
N LEU A 46 -10.40 -14.99 -1.93
CA LEU A 46 -11.38 -15.25 -2.98
C LEU A 46 -11.27 -16.66 -3.53
N SER A 47 -10.04 -17.16 -3.73
CA SER A 47 -9.79 -18.50 -4.23
C SER A 47 -10.36 -19.58 -3.29
N ASN A 48 -10.21 -19.40 -1.98
CA ASN A 48 -10.78 -20.33 -1.02
C ASN A 48 -12.33 -20.31 -1.01
N GLU A 49 -12.94 -19.13 -1.10
CA GLU A 49 -14.41 -19.05 -1.16
C GLU A 49 -14.97 -19.64 -2.46
N VAL A 50 -14.27 -19.48 -3.58
CA VAL A 50 -14.64 -20.13 -4.85
C VAL A 50 -14.57 -21.65 -4.73
N LEU A 51 -13.56 -22.20 -4.05
CA LEU A 51 -13.46 -23.63 -3.77
C LEU A 51 -14.63 -24.13 -2.90
N LEU A 52 -15.03 -23.36 -1.89
CA LEU A 52 -16.17 -23.67 -1.03
C LEU A 52 -17.52 -23.59 -1.77
N MET A 53 -17.68 -22.64 -2.69
CA MET A 53 -18.92 -22.47 -3.47
C MET A 53 -19.12 -23.55 -4.54
N PHE A 54 -18.03 -24.11 -5.10
CA PHE A 54 -18.09 -25.09 -6.19
C PHE A 54 -17.34 -26.39 -5.89
N PRO A 55 -17.76 -27.17 -4.86
CA PRO A 55 -17.03 -28.35 -4.41
C PRO A 55 -16.97 -29.51 -5.42
N HIS A 56 -17.90 -29.56 -6.38
CA HIS A 56 -18.03 -30.64 -7.36
C HIS A 56 -17.71 -30.23 -8.80
N SER A 57 -17.17 -29.02 -9.03
CA SER A 57 -16.84 -28.56 -10.38
C SER A 57 -15.46 -29.04 -10.81
N TYR A 58 -15.40 -29.87 -11.86
CA TYR A 58 -14.14 -30.29 -12.48
C TYR A 58 -13.28 -29.10 -12.94
N TYR A 59 -13.91 -28.00 -13.38
CA TYR A 59 -13.22 -26.81 -13.86
C TYR A 59 -12.44 -26.04 -12.79
N MET A 60 -12.75 -26.22 -11.49
CA MET A 60 -12.07 -25.49 -10.41
C MET A 60 -11.03 -26.34 -9.66
N GLN A 61 -10.83 -27.60 -10.05
CA GLN A 61 -9.87 -28.51 -9.42
C GLN A 61 -8.40 -28.12 -9.61
N TRP A 62 -8.09 -27.22 -10.55
CA TRP A 62 -6.72 -26.70 -10.71
C TRP A 62 -6.35 -25.73 -9.59
N LEU A 63 -7.35 -25.09 -8.96
CA LEU A 63 -7.17 -24.12 -7.89
C LEU A 63 -6.94 -24.87 -6.58
N ASN A 64 -5.72 -25.36 -6.37
CA ASN A 64 -5.35 -26.09 -5.16
C ASN A 64 -4.51 -25.23 -4.21
N GLY A 65 -4.52 -25.58 -2.92
CA GLY A 65 -3.70 -24.91 -1.90
C GLY A 65 -2.22 -24.88 -2.24
N SER A 66 -1.69 -25.94 -2.87
CA SER A 66 -0.30 -26.01 -3.35
C SER A 66 0.03 -24.97 -4.42
N LEU A 67 -0.93 -24.67 -5.32
CA LEU A 67 -0.76 -23.64 -6.35
C LEU A 67 -0.72 -22.25 -5.71
N ILE A 68 -1.62 -21.99 -4.76
CA ILE A 68 -1.67 -20.71 -4.05
C ILE A 68 -0.36 -20.52 -3.26
N HIS A 69 0.10 -21.53 -2.52
CA HIS A 69 1.41 -21.50 -1.87
C HIS A 69 2.57 -21.29 -2.85
N GLY A 70 2.56 -21.95 -4.01
CA GLY A 70 3.55 -21.71 -5.07
C GLY A 70 3.56 -20.27 -5.55
N LEU A 71 2.38 -19.66 -5.70
CA LEU A 71 2.23 -18.26 -6.10
C LEU A 71 2.74 -17.29 -5.02
N TRP A 72 2.46 -17.56 -3.74
CA TRP A 72 3.04 -16.83 -2.61
C TRP A 72 4.57 -16.86 -2.67
N ASN A 73 5.17 -18.04 -2.81
CA ASN A 73 6.62 -18.21 -2.87
C ASN A 73 7.24 -17.48 -4.05
N LEU A 74 6.60 -17.53 -5.22
CA LEU A 74 7.08 -16.88 -6.43
C LEU A 74 7.04 -15.35 -6.31
N VAL A 75 5.96 -14.77 -5.80
CA VAL A 75 5.86 -13.32 -5.62
C VAL A 75 6.81 -12.83 -4.53
N PHE A 76 6.98 -13.58 -3.44
CA PHE A 76 7.99 -13.25 -2.43
C PHE A 76 9.41 -13.31 -2.97
N LEU A 77 9.74 -14.35 -3.75
CA LEU A 77 11.03 -14.45 -4.42
C LEU A 77 11.30 -13.23 -5.31
N PHE A 78 10.33 -12.88 -6.17
CA PHE A 78 10.48 -11.72 -7.05
C PHE A 78 10.52 -10.39 -6.30
N SER A 79 9.80 -10.27 -5.18
CA SER A 79 9.83 -9.07 -4.33
C SER A 79 11.20 -8.90 -3.69
N ASN A 80 11.76 -9.97 -3.12
CA ASN A 80 13.09 -9.94 -2.51
C ASN A 80 14.19 -9.71 -3.54
N LEU A 81 14.11 -10.39 -4.69
CA LEU A 81 15.03 -10.16 -5.81
C LEU A 81 14.99 -8.70 -6.28
N SER A 82 13.79 -8.12 -6.39
CA SER A 82 13.61 -6.74 -6.82
C SER A 82 14.18 -5.74 -5.83
N LEU A 83 13.88 -5.94 -4.55
CA LEU A 83 14.26 -5.02 -3.48
C LEU A 83 15.78 -5.03 -3.25
N VAL A 84 16.38 -6.21 -3.17
CA VAL A 84 17.80 -6.38 -2.79
C VAL A 84 18.74 -6.19 -3.99
N PHE A 85 18.34 -6.60 -5.19
CA PHE A 85 19.23 -6.58 -6.36
C PHE A 85 18.79 -5.60 -7.44
N LEU A 86 17.56 -5.68 -7.95
CA LEU A 86 17.16 -4.90 -9.14
C LEU A 86 17.12 -3.39 -8.85
N MET A 87 16.65 -2.98 -7.67
CA MET A 87 16.51 -1.58 -7.30
C MET A 87 17.84 -0.87 -7.05
N PRO A 88 18.76 -1.42 -6.21
CA PRO A 88 20.10 -0.85 -6.09
C PRO A 88 20.88 -0.88 -7.40
N PHE A 89 20.71 -1.94 -8.21
CA PHE A 89 21.30 -1.98 -9.54
C PHE A 89 20.77 -0.87 -10.44
N ALA A 90 19.44 -0.65 -10.49
CA ALA A 90 18.86 0.43 -11.28
C ALA A 90 19.41 1.80 -10.85
N TYR A 91 19.57 2.04 -9.55
CA TYR A 91 20.15 3.27 -9.03
C TYR A 91 21.61 3.47 -9.45
N PHE A 92 22.48 2.48 -9.18
CA PHE A 92 23.90 2.58 -9.54
C PHE A 92 24.12 2.61 -11.05
N PHE A 93 23.28 1.93 -11.82
CA PHE A 93 23.36 1.92 -13.27
C PHE A 93 22.99 3.28 -13.89
N THR A 94 22.08 4.03 -13.25
CA THR A 94 21.72 5.38 -13.70
C THR A 94 22.73 6.44 -13.28
N GLU A 95 23.48 6.19 -12.20
CA GLU A 95 24.49 7.11 -11.67
C GLU A 95 25.90 6.82 -12.23
N SER A 96 26.15 5.64 -12.80
CA SER A 96 27.48 5.26 -13.26
C SER A 96 27.87 5.95 -14.57
N GLU A 97 29.11 6.45 -14.63
CA GLU A 97 29.68 7.08 -15.81
C GLU A 97 30.61 6.12 -16.60
N GLY A 98 31.07 5.04 -15.95
CA GLY A 98 32.03 4.06 -16.46
C GLY A 98 33.45 4.32 -15.95
N PHE A 99 34.23 3.26 -15.73
CA PHE A 99 35.61 3.38 -15.23
C PHE A 99 36.51 4.23 -16.13
N ALA A 100 37.28 5.14 -15.52
CA ALA A 100 38.26 5.97 -16.19
C ALA A 100 39.29 5.11 -16.96
N GLY A 101 39.26 5.18 -18.29
CA GLY A 101 40.13 4.42 -19.19
C GLY A 101 39.48 3.22 -19.89
N SER A 102 38.22 2.88 -19.59
CA SER A 102 37.45 1.88 -20.34
C SER A 102 36.89 2.46 -21.64
N ARG A 103 36.63 1.62 -22.65
CA ARG A 103 35.91 2.07 -23.85
C ARG A 103 34.54 2.59 -23.43
N LYS A 104 34.22 3.84 -23.82
CA LYS A 104 32.89 4.43 -23.64
C LYS A 104 31.82 3.49 -24.21
N GLY A 105 30.78 3.25 -23.43
CA GLY A 105 29.66 2.39 -23.81
C GLY A 105 28.90 1.86 -22.60
N VAL A 106 27.66 1.44 -22.85
CA VAL A 106 26.71 0.95 -21.83
C VAL A 106 27.29 -0.18 -20.97
N MET A 107 28.07 -1.09 -21.56
CA MET A 107 28.66 -2.22 -20.81
C MET A 107 29.66 -1.77 -19.74
N ALA A 108 30.40 -0.67 -19.94
CA ALA A 108 31.31 -0.14 -18.92
C ALA A 108 30.55 0.36 -17.69
N ARG A 109 29.41 1.03 -17.90
CA ARG A 109 28.48 1.46 -16.84
C ARG A 109 27.84 0.28 -16.11
N VAL A 110 27.51 -0.80 -16.82
CA VAL A 110 27.03 -2.05 -16.20
C VAL A 110 28.12 -2.66 -15.31
N TYR A 111 29.37 -2.74 -15.77
CA TYR A 111 30.46 -3.28 -14.95
C TYR A 111 30.68 -2.46 -13.67
N GLU A 112 30.69 -1.13 -13.77
CA GLU A 112 30.77 -0.26 -12.58
C GLU A 112 29.60 -0.49 -11.62
N ALA A 113 28.37 -0.49 -12.13
CA ALA A 113 27.17 -0.73 -11.32
C ALA A 113 27.18 -2.09 -10.64
N VAL A 114 27.63 -3.15 -11.33
CA VAL A 114 27.75 -4.50 -10.75
C VAL A 114 28.84 -4.55 -9.67
N VAL A 115 29.97 -3.87 -9.87
CA VAL A 115 31.03 -3.78 -8.85
C VAL A 115 30.53 -3.03 -7.61
N LEU A 116 29.83 -1.91 -7.79
CA LEU A 116 29.21 -1.16 -6.69
C LEU A 116 28.14 -1.99 -5.98
N LEU A 117 27.32 -2.74 -6.72
CA LEU A 117 26.32 -3.65 -6.17
C LEU A 117 26.97 -4.77 -5.33
N LEU A 118 28.07 -5.36 -5.83
CA LEU A 118 28.82 -6.39 -5.10
C LEU A 118 29.44 -5.81 -3.83
N LEU A 119 30.01 -4.61 -3.91
CA LEU A 119 30.57 -3.92 -2.75
C LEU A 119 29.49 -3.56 -1.72
N LEU A 120 28.32 -3.10 -2.17
CA LEU A 120 27.16 -2.88 -1.30
C LEU A 120 26.70 -4.18 -0.65
N ALA A 121 26.59 -5.27 -1.41
CA ALA A 121 26.22 -6.57 -0.87
C ALA A 121 27.20 -7.03 0.21
N LEU A 122 28.52 -6.92 -0.02
CA LEU A 122 29.54 -7.24 0.97
C LEU A 122 29.44 -6.34 2.22
N LEU A 123 29.15 -5.05 2.05
CA LEU A 123 28.95 -4.11 3.16
C LEU A 123 27.75 -4.52 4.02
N VAL A 124 26.59 -4.77 3.40
CA VAL A 124 25.38 -5.18 4.13
C VAL A 124 25.59 -6.56 4.77
N LEU A 125 26.28 -7.49 4.10
CA LEU A 125 26.68 -8.77 4.67
C LEU A 125 27.54 -8.59 5.93
N GLY A 126 28.53 -7.69 5.87
CA GLY A 126 29.37 -7.34 7.01
C GLY A 126 28.57 -6.76 8.18
N ILE A 127 27.65 -5.84 7.91
CA ILE A 127 26.81 -5.21 8.96
C ILE A 127 25.93 -6.25 9.65
N VAL A 128 25.24 -7.10 8.89
CA VAL A 128 24.38 -8.16 9.48
C VAL A 128 25.21 -9.18 10.23
N TRP A 129 26.40 -9.54 9.72
CA TRP A 129 27.30 -10.42 10.42
C TRP A 129 27.69 -9.85 11.79
N VAL A 130 28.09 -8.57 11.85
CA VAL A 130 28.37 -7.87 13.11
C VAL A 130 27.14 -7.82 14.02
N ALA A 131 25.96 -7.47 13.48
CA ALA A 131 24.71 -7.43 14.25
C ALA A 131 24.33 -8.81 14.82
N SER A 132 24.55 -9.87 14.06
CA SER A 132 24.30 -11.25 14.51
C SER A 132 25.25 -11.69 15.62
N ALA A 133 26.52 -11.29 15.54
CA ALA A 133 27.52 -11.55 16.59
C ALA A 133 27.16 -10.83 17.90
N PHE A 134 26.56 -9.63 17.82
CA PHE A 134 26.06 -8.92 19.00
C PHE A 134 24.83 -9.57 19.64
N LEU A 135 23.98 -10.23 18.85
CA LEU A 135 22.73 -10.84 19.32
C LEU A 135 22.89 -12.29 19.76
N HIS A 136 23.89 -13.03 19.28
CA HIS A 136 24.14 -14.42 19.63
C HIS A 136 25.63 -14.63 19.96
N ASP A 137 25.93 -14.77 21.25
CA ASP A 137 27.28 -15.02 21.79
C ASP A 137 27.96 -16.30 21.27
N ASN A 138 27.25 -17.20 20.57
CA ASN A 138 27.74 -18.54 20.23
C ASN A 138 27.64 -18.95 18.74
N ALA A 139 27.29 -18.07 17.81
CA ALA A 139 27.22 -18.42 16.38
C ALA A 139 28.56 -18.20 15.65
N ALA A 140 29.62 -18.80 16.18
CA ALA A 140 30.94 -18.76 15.56
C ALA A 140 31.07 -19.85 14.48
N ARG A 141 31.39 -19.38 13.26
CA ARG A 141 31.92 -20.10 12.08
C ARG A 141 30.98 -21.12 11.41
N LYS A 142 30.40 -20.72 10.28
CA LYS A 142 29.94 -21.63 9.22
C LYS A 142 30.08 -21.01 7.83
N SER A 143 30.21 -21.90 6.85
CA SER A 143 30.65 -21.69 5.45
C SER A 143 29.84 -20.64 4.69
N LEU A 144 30.42 -20.05 3.63
CA LEU A 144 29.78 -19.06 2.75
C LEU A 144 28.44 -19.53 2.15
N TYR A 145 28.20 -20.84 2.07
CA TYR A 145 26.93 -21.43 1.61
C TYR A 145 25.82 -21.38 2.68
N ASP A 146 26.17 -21.54 3.97
CA ASP A 146 25.26 -21.31 5.12
C ASP A 146 24.93 -19.82 5.28
N LEU A 147 25.77 -18.94 4.72
CA LEU A 147 25.55 -17.50 4.70
C LEU A 147 24.30 -17.16 3.89
N TRP A 148 24.04 -17.81 2.75
CA TRP A 148 22.83 -17.53 1.94
C TRP A 148 21.55 -17.94 2.66
N ASP A 149 21.51 -19.13 3.26
CA ASP A 149 20.32 -19.65 3.95
C ASP A 149 20.05 -18.95 5.29
N CYS A 150 21.08 -18.50 6.01
CA CYS A 150 20.88 -17.71 7.24
C CYS A 150 20.63 -16.21 6.94
N TYR A 151 21.29 -15.61 5.95
CA TYR A 151 21.25 -14.15 5.74
C TYR A 151 19.96 -13.64 5.10
N LEU A 152 19.44 -14.35 4.09
CA LEU A 152 18.21 -14.00 3.38
C LEU A 152 17.01 -13.82 4.33
N PRO A 153 16.76 -14.72 5.31
CA PRO A 153 15.68 -14.52 6.26
C PRO A 153 15.92 -13.38 7.26
N TYR A 154 17.16 -13.09 7.69
CA TYR A 154 17.44 -11.97 8.59
C TYR A 154 17.28 -10.61 7.90
N LEU A 155 17.79 -10.44 6.68
CA LEU A 155 17.56 -9.23 5.89
C LEU A 155 16.06 -9.00 5.66
N TYR A 156 15.38 -10.05 5.23
CA TYR A 156 13.94 -9.98 4.97
C TYR A 156 13.16 -9.68 6.25
N SER A 157 13.57 -10.22 7.41
CA SER A 157 13.01 -9.88 8.73
C SER A 157 13.15 -8.38 9.05
N GLY A 158 14.33 -7.80 8.84
CA GLY A 158 14.58 -6.37 9.08
C GLY A 158 13.75 -5.47 8.16
N ILE A 159 13.70 -5.81 6.87
CA ILE A 159 12.90 -5.08 5.86
C ILE A 159 11.41 -5.19 6.19
N SER A 160 10.92 -6.38 6.53
CA SER A 160 9.54 -6.63 6.90
C SER A 160 9.15 -5.90 8.19
N LEU A 161 9.99 -5.93 9.23
CA LEU A 161 9.77 -5.18 10.48
C LEU A 161 9.68 -3.68 10.22
N PHE A 162 10.61 -3.14 9.42
CA PHE A 162 10.55 -1.74 9.01
C PHE A 162 9.25 -1.42 8.25
N GLY A 163 8.86 -2.28 7.31
CA GLY A 163 7.62 -2.12 6.54
C GLY A 163 6.36 -2.20 7.41
N VAL A 164 6.31 -3.12 8.39
CA VAL A 164 5.17 -3.27 9.31
C VAL A 164 5.07 -2.08 10.28
N LEU A 165 6.20 -1.53 10.74
CA LEU A 165 6.21 -0.30 11.54
C LEU A 165 5.77 0.91 10.72
N LEU A 166 6.21 0.99 9.45
CA LEU A 166 5.79 2.03 8.53
C LEU A 166 4.28 1.94 8.24
N LEU A 167 3.76 0.74 7.98
CA LEU A 167 2.31 0.49 7.83
C LEU A 167 1.53 0.91 9.08
N LEU A 168 2.03 0.60 10.28
CA LEU A 168 1.41 0.95 11.56
C LEU A 168 1.18 2.45 11.70
N LEU A 169 2.16 3.25 11.28
CA LEU A 169 2.10 4.71 11.37
C LEU A 169 1.32 5.29 10.19
N CYS A 170 1.66 4.89 8.96
CA CYS A 170 1.08 5.46 7.75
C CYS A 170 -0.42 5.19 7.62
N THR A 171 -0.92 4.03 8.06
CA THR A 171 -2.34 3.69 7.93
C THR A 171 -3.27 4.67 8.67
N PRO A 172 -3.14 4.92 9.99
CA PRO A 172 -4.01 5.87 10.71
C PRO A 172 -3.83 7.32 10.22
N PHE A 173 -2.62 7.72 9.82
CA PHE A 173 -2.42 9.03 9.18
C PHE A 173 -3.15 9.14 7.83
N GLY A 174 -3.09 8.07 7.02
CA GLY A 174 -3.77 7.96 5.75
C GLY A 174 -5.28 8.02 5.89
N LEU A 175 -5.86 7.32 6.87
CA LEU A 175 -7.28 7.39 7.22
C LEU A 175 -7.70 8.83 7.50
N SER A 176 -6.98 9.53 8.39
CA SER A 176 -7.26 10.92 8.71
C SER A 176 -7.20 11.83 7.48
N ARG A 177 -6.23 11.59 6.59
CA ARG A 177 -6.06 12.36 5.35
C ARG A 177 -7.10 12.03 4.30
N MET A 178 -7.55 10.79 4.17
CA MET A 178 -8.65 10.40 3.29
C MET A 178 -9.94 11.10 3.67
N PHE A 179 -10.26 11.20 4.97
CA PHE A 179 -11.41 11.98 5.43
C PHE A 179 -11.23 13.48 5.16
N SER A 180 -10.04 14.04 5.42
CA SER A 180 -9.77 15.46 5.16
C SER A 180 -9.79 15.81 3.67
N VAL A 181 -9.27 14.94 2.80
CA VAL A 181 -9.23 15.12 1.34
C VAL A 181 -10.60 14.88 0.72
N THR A 182 -11.35 13.89 1.19
CA THR A 182 -12.76 13.70 0.78
C THR A 182 -13.61 14.89 1.24
N GLY A 183 -13.30 15.46 2.42
CA GLY A 183 -13.90 16.70 2.90
C GLY A 183 -13.52 17.91 2.03
N SER A 184 -12.26 18.06 1.63
CA SER A 184 -11.75 19.24 0.91
C SER A 184 -11.98 19.22 -0.60
N LEU A 185 -11.81 18.07 -1.27
CA LEU A 185 -12.07 17.90 -2.71
C LEU A 185 -13.57 17.97 -3.06
N LEU A 186 -14.44 17.87 -2.05
CA LEU A 186 -15.89 17.95 -2.22
C LEU A 186 -16.58 19.08 -1.41
N VAL A 187 -15.86 20.12 -0.96
CA VAL A 187 -16.49 21.35 -0.40
C VAL A 187 -17.24 22.07 -1.54
N LYS A 188 -18.51 22.50 -1.44
CA LYS A 188 -19.55 22.47 -0.40
C LYS A 188 -20.64 21.46 -0.78
N PRO A 189 -21.56 21.09 0.14
CA PRO A 189 -22.88 20.65 -0.27
C PRO A 189 -23.51 21.78 -1.09
N ARG A 190 -23.33 21.72 -2.42
CA ARG A 190 -24.10 22.52 -3.36
C ARG A 190 -25.59 22.24 -3.22
N LEU A 191 -26.05 21.28 -2.42
CA LEU A 191 -27.47 21.25 -2.07
C LEU A 191 -27.90 22.53 -1.35
N LEU A 192 -27.09 23.06 -0.43
CA LEU A 192 -27.43 24.31 0.26
C LEU A 192 -27.20 25.52 -0.65
N GLU A 193 -26.14 25.50 -1.46
CA GLU A 193 -25.85 26.58 -2.42
C GLU A 193 -26.78 26.57 -3.64
N ASP A 194 -27.24 25.40 -4.12
CA ASP A 194 -28.25 25.24 -5.17
C ASP A 194 -29.64 25.44 -4.59
N VAL A 195 -29.90 25.16 -3.30
CA VAL A 195 -31.15 25.60 -2.65
C VAL A 195 -31.16 27.11 -2.47
N GLU A 196 -30.05 27.75 -2.11
CA GLU A 196 -29.95 29.20 -1.98
C GLU A 196 -29.92 29.91 -3.34
N ASP A 197 -29.23 29.35 -4.34
CA ASP A 197 -29.26 29.80 -5.74
C ASP A 197 -30.63 29.54 -6.37
N THR A 198 -31.29 28.41 -6.10
CA THR A 198 -32.67 28.17 -6.57
C THR A 198 -33.65 29.04 -5.83
N LEU A 199 -33.49 29.32 -4.53
CA LEU A 199 -34.29 30.29 -3.78
C LEU A 199 -34.11 31.67 -4.40
N SER A 200 -32.86 32.10 -4.62
CA SER A 200 -32.50 33.35 -5.29
C SER A 200 -33.11 33.42 -6.69
N CYS A 201 -32.94 32.38 -7.51
CA CYS A 201 -33.51 32.28 -8.84
C CYS A 201 -35.04 32.24 -8.83
N THR A 202 -35.68 31.61 -7.84
CA THR A 202 -37.15 31.65 -7.69
C THR A 202 -37.64 33.02 -7.25
N THR A 203 -36.91 33.73 -6.39
CA THR A 203 -37.21 35.13 -6.02
C THR A 203 -37.05 36.06 -7.23
N PHE A 204 -35.98 35.88 -8.02
CA PHE A 204 -35.80 36.60 -9.28
C PHE A 204 -36.81 36.18 -10.36
N GLU A 205 -37.27 34.92 -10.38
CA GLU A 205 -38.36 34.47 -11.25
C GLU A 205 -39.69 35.07 -10.84
N GLU A 206 -40.00 35.19 -9.54
CA GLU A 206 -41.15 35.96 -9.04
C GLU A 206 -41.05 37.42 -9.51
N ASP A 207 -39.92 38.08 -9.36
CA ASP A 207 -39.69 39.46 -9.84
C ASP A 207 -39.77 39.57 -11.38
N SER A 208 -39.41 38.50 -12.10
CA SER A 208 -39.53 38.43 -13.56
C SER A 208 -40.94 38.08 -14.03
N LEU A 209 -41.70 37.29 -13.26
CA LEU A 209 -43.10 36.93 -13.49
C LEU A 209 -44.01 38.11 -13.22
N TYR A 210 -43.72 38.92 -12.19
CA TYR A 210 -44.36 40.23 -11.99
C TYR A 210 -44.18 41.12 -13.23
N ARG A 211 -43.02 41.08 -13.90
CA ARG A 211 -42.76 41.82 -15.14
C ARG A 211 -43.34 41.16 -16.40
N LYS A 212 -43.33 39.82 -16.48
CA LYS A 212 -43.83 39.05 -17.64
C LYS A 212 -45.35 38.83 -17.64
N LEU A 213 -46.05 39.03 -16.52
CA LEU A 213 -47.51 39.24 -16.54
C LEU A 213 -47.87 40.43 -17.46
N SER A 214 -46.93 41.36 -17.69
CA SER A 214 -47.04 42.48 -18.63
C SER A 214 -46.65 42.14 -20.09
N CYS A 215 -45.98 41.01 -20.36
CA CYS A 215 -45.58 40.58 -21.71
C CYS A 215 -45.40 39.06 -21.79
N LYS A 216 -46.38 38.37 -22.39
CA LYS A 216 -46.35 36.93 -22.68
C LYS A 216 -45.36 36.61 -23.81
N CYS A 217 -44.32 35.82 -23.53
CA CYS A 217 -43.75 34.85 -24.47
C CYS A 217 -43.04 33.70 -23.72
N PRO A 218 -43.15 32.45 -24.21
CA PRO A 218 -42.57 31.27 -23.55
C PRO A 218 -41.10 31.10 -23.91
N LEU A 219 -40.26 30.74 -22.93
CA LEU A 219 -38.82 30.50 -23.13
C LEU A 219 -38.45 29.03 -22.90
N HIS A 220 -37.50 28.60 -23.72
CA HIS A 220 -36.88 27.28 -23.84
C HIS A 220 -36.19 26.77 -22.58
N THR A 221 -36.28 25.46 -22.33
CA THR A 221 -35.56 24.74 -21.27
C THR A 221 -34.17 24.27 -21.74
N PRO A 222 -33.10 24.45 -20.94
CA PRO A 222 -31.83 23.75 -21.16
C PRO A 222 -31.80 22.41 -20.39
N SER A 223 -31.36 21.36 -21.08
CA SER A 223 -31.13 20.02 -20.53
C SER A 223 -29.99 20.03 -19.50
N LYS A 224 -30.28 19.72 -18.23
CA LYS A 224 -29.29 19.55 -17.15
C LYS A 224 -28.98 18.06 -16.94
N ALA A 225 -27.69 17.71 -16.93
CA ALA A 225 -27.19 16.42 -16.47
C ALA A 225 -27.53 16.18 -14.98
N SER A 226 -27.65 14.90 -14.58
CA SER A 226 -28.36 14.50 -13.35
C SER A 226 -27.76 15.09 -12.04
N PRO A 227 -28.58 15.74 -11.19
CA PRO A 227 -28.17 16.21 -9.85
C PRO A 227 -27.88 15.08 -8.85
N TRP A 228 -28.40 13.87 -9.11
CA TRP A 228 -28.46 12.76 -8.16
C TRP A 228 -27.11 12.07 -7.90
N GLN A 229 -26.26 11.92 -8.94
CA GLN A 229 -24.93 11.33 -8.80
C GLN A 229 -23.97 12.15 -7.91
N ARG A 230 -24.22 13.45 -7.75
CA ARG A 230 -23.34 14.36 -6.98
C ARG A 230 -23.82 14.60 -5.56
N ASN A 231 -25.13 14.58 -5.33
CA ASN A 231 -25.69 14.84 -4.00
C ASN A 231 -25.79 13.60 -3.10
N LEU A 232 -26.00 12.41 -3.69
CA LEU A 232 -26.05 11.15 -2.91
C LEU A 232 -24.67 10.49 -2.76
N GLY A 233 -23.76 10.73 -3.71
CA GLY A 233 -22.42 10.12 -3.70
C GLY A 233 -21.57 10.56 -2.51
N TYR A 234 -21.64 11.85 -2.13
CA TYR A 234 -20.87 12.41 -1.01
C TYR A 234 -21.17 11.74 0.35
N PRO A 235 -22.42 11.74 0.85
CA PRO A 235 -22.72 11.13 2.15
C PRO A 235 -22.50 9.62 2.11
N LEU A 236 -22.69 8.97 0.95
CA LEU A 236 -22.49 7.54 0.79
C LEU A 236 -21.00 7.17 0.88
N VAL A 237 -20.10 7.89 0.21
CA VAL A 237 -18.65 7.64 0.31
C VAL A 237 -18.14 7.89 1.72
N MET A 238 -18.57 8.98 2.37
CA MET A 238 -18.15 9.28 3.75
C MET A 238 -18.67 8.23 4.74
N LEU A 239 -19.92 7.77 4.57
CA LEU A 239 -20.50 6.70 5.38
C LEU A 239 -19.77 5.37 5.14
N VAL A 240 -19.41 5.05 3.89
CA VAL A 240 -18.62 3.84 3.57
C VAL A 240 -17.26 3.92 4.24
N LEU A 241 -16.51 5.02 4.12
CA LEU A 241 -15.22 5.21 4.78
C LEU A 241 -15.33 5.10 6.32
N LEU A 242 -16.34 5.74 6.91
CA LEU A 242 -16.63 5.65 8.34
C LEU A 242 -16.96 4.22 8.75
N SER A 243 -17.83 3.53 8.00
CA SER A 243 -18.19 2.14 8.29
C SER A 243 -16.97 1.21 8.21
N LEU A 244 -16.12 1.36 7.20
CA LEU A 244 -14.91 0.56 7.04
C LEU A 244 -13.91 0.81 8.19
N THR A 245 -13.73 2.07 8.60
CA THR A 245 -12.86 2.38 9.76
C THR A 245 -13.41 1.84 11.07
N VAL A 246 -14.71 2.00 11.34
CA VAL A 246 -15.34 1.45 12.55
C VAL A 246 -15.24 -0.07 12.56
N MET A 247 -15.53 -0.73 11.43
CA MET A 247 -15.37 -2.18 11.30
C MET A 247 -13.93 -2.62 11.50
N CYS A 248 -12.94 -1.88 10.97
CA CYS A 248 -11.53 -2.15 11.20
C CYS A 248 -11.17 -2.10 12.69
N VAL A 249 -11.58 -1.04 13.40
CA VAL A 249 -11.30 -0.86 14.83
C VAL A 249 -11.99 -1.94 15.64
N LEU A 250 -13.26 -2.23 15.37
CA LEU A 250 -14.00 -3.29 16.06
C LEU A 250 -13.31 -4.64 15.89
N MET A 251 -12.90 -5.00 14.67
CA MET A 251 -12.21 -6.26 14.40
C MET A 251 -10.88 -6.37 15.16
N VAL A 252 -10.09 -5.30 15.19
CA VAL A 252 -8.83 -5.26 15.97
C VAL A 252 -9.13 -5.32 17.48
N CYS A 253 -10.15 -4.64 17.98
CA CYS A 253 -10.55 -4.71 19.38
C CYS A 253 -11.00 -6.11 19.79
N PHE A 254 -11.78 -6.80 18.95
CA PHE A 254 -12.14 -8.20 19.18
C PHE A 254 -10.92 -9.11 19.17
N ASN A 255 -9.98 -8.92 18.24
CA ASN A 255 -8.73 -9.67 18.21
C ASN A 255 -7.87 -9.44 19.47
N VAL A 256 -7.78 -8.20 19.95
CA VAL A 256 -7.10 -7.88 21.22
C VAL A 256 -7.80 -8.53 22.41
N LEU A 257 -9.13 -8.55 22.44
CA LEU A 257 -9.90 -9.21 23.49
C LEU A 257 -9.71 -10.74 23.46
N GLU A 258 -9.69 -11.35 22.27
CA GLU A 258 -9.40 -12.78 22.08
C GLU A 258 -7.99 -13.12 22.57
N LEU A 259 -6.98 -12.32 22.18
CA LEU A 259 -5.60 -12.44 22.69
C LEU A 259 -5.50 -12.31 24.22
N LEU A 260 -6.36 -11.50 24.84
CA LEU A 260 -6.34 -11.27 26.29
C LEU A 260 -7.08 -12.34 27.10
N LEU A 261 -8.08 -13.00 26.49
CA LEU A 261 -8.87 -14.06 27.13
C LEU A 261 -8.27 -15.46 26.96
N ASP A 262 -7.51 -15.68 25.89
CA ASP A 262 -6.86 -16.96 25.61
C ASP A 262 -5.34 -16.76 25.45
N GLU A 263 -4.59 -16.96 26.55
CA GLU A 263 -3.11 -16.93 26.54
C GLU A 263 -2.49 -18.01 25.62
N THR A 264 -3.30 -18.95 25.11
CA THR A 264 -2.87 -19.95 24.13
C THR A 264 -3.25 -19.65 22.68
N ALA A 265 -4.09 -18.63 22.42
CA ALA A 265 -4.45 -18.13 21.09
C ALA A 265 -3.48 -17.06 20.56
N MET A 266 -2.19 -17.22 20.85
CA MET A 266 -1.19 -16.65 19.93
C MET A 266 -1.53 -17.12 18.50
N PRO A 267 -1.21 -16.36 17.44
CA PRO A 267 -1.33 -16.82 16.06
C PRO A 267 -0.32 -17.96 15.80
N ARG A 268 -0.44 -19.05 16.57
CA ARG A 268 0.20 -20.33 16.40
C ARG A 268 -0.31 -20.81 15.07
N GLY A 269 0.61 -20.92 14.12
CA GLY A 269 0.27 -21.49 12.83
C GLY A 269 -0.39 -22.82 13.06
N MET A 270 -1.61 -22.94 12.55
CA MET A 270 -2.34 -24.18 12.62
C MET A 270 -1.55 -25.16 11.76
N GLU A 271 -1.03 -26.21 12.40
CA GLU A 271 -0.54 -27.36 11.67
C GLU A 271 -1.71 -27.90 10.83
N ASP A 272 -1.45 -27.98 9.52
CA ASP A 272 -2.28 -28.52 8.44
C ASP A 272 -3.17 -27.49 7.68
N PRO A 273 -2.73 -27.05 6.48
CA PRO A 273 -3.48 -26.17 5.60
C PRO A 273 -4.55 -26.97 4.83
N HIS A 274 -5.62 -27.38 5.52
CA HIS A 274 -6.81 -27.90 4.84
C HIS A 274 -7.70 -26.73 4.41
N LEU A 275 -7.34 -26.09 3.27
CA LEU A 275 -8.26 -25.21 2.55
C LEU A 275 -9.59 -25.95 2.31
N GLY A 276 -10.71 -25.28 2.52
CA GLY A 276 -12.04 -25.79 2.14
C GLY A 276 -12.89 -26.48 3.22
N MET A 277 -12.54 -26.39 4.52
CA MET A 277 -13.34 -27.04 5.58
C MET A 277 -14.32 -26.10 6.33
N ALA A 278 -14.10 -24.77 6.33
CA ALA A 278 -15.02 -23.80 6.94
C ALA A 278 -14.86 -22.40 6.31
N SER A 279 -15.95 -21.64 6.19
CA SER A 279 -15.88 -20.21 5.81
C SER A 279 -15.16 -19.40 6.89
N PHE A 280 -14.26 -18.51 6.45
CA PHE A 280 -13.33 -17.75 7.31
C PHE A 280 -13.95 -16.63 8.15
N SER A 281 -15.27 -16.45 8.06
CA SER A 281 -16.03 -15.53 8.89
C SER A 281 -17.26 -16.26 9.40
N MET A 282 -17.64 -15.96 10.64
CA MET A 282 -18.89 -16.42 11.27
C MET A 282 -20.15 -16.19 10.39
N PHE A 283 -20.03 -15.32 9.36
CA PHE A 283 -21.05 -14.94 8.39
C PHE A 283 -20.92 -15.56 6.98
N GLY A 284 -20.01 -16.51 6.75
CA GLY A 284 -19.83 -17.13 5.42
C GLY A 284 -19.09 -16.24 4.41
N SER A 285 -19.45 -16.35 3.12
CA SER A 285 -18.83 -15.62 2.00
C SER A 285 -18.93 -14.10 2.10
N LEU A 286 -19.95 -13.57 2.77
CA LEU A 286 -20.10 -12.14 3.03
C LEU A 286 -18.97 -11.60 3.90
N GLY A 287 -18.54 -12.35 4.91
CA GLY A 287 -17.44 -11.92 5.77
C GLY A 287 -16.09 -11.97 5.06
N ALA A 288 -15.88 -12.95 4.17
CA ALA A 288 -14.70 -12.98 3.30
C ALA A 288 -14.66 -11.78 2.34
N ALA A 289 -15.81 -11.39 1.76
CA ALA A 289 -15.91 -10.19 0.94
C ALA A 289 -15.58 -8.92 1.75
N VAL A 290 -16.07 -8.80 2.98
CA VAL A 290 -15.72 -7.68 3.88
C VAL A 290 -14.23 -7.67 4.20
N GLN A 291 -13.60 -8.82 4.47
CA GLN A 291 -12.15 -8.92 4.70
C GLN A 291 -11.35 -8.43 3.49
N VAL A 292 -11.71 -8.85 2.28
CA VAL A 292 -11.05 -8.38 1.04
C VAL A 292 -11.18 -6.87 0.88
N VAL A 293 -12.40 -6.33 1.08
CA VAL A 293 -12.63 -4.88 1.02
C VAL A 293 -11.79 -4.15 2.09
N LEU A 294 -11.70 -4.71 3.30
CA LEU A 294 -10.91 -4.12 4.38
C LEU A 294 -9.41 -4.12 4.08
N ILE A 295 -8.88 -5.21 3.51
CA ILE A 295 -7.47 -5.30 3.09
C ILE A 295 -7.14 -4.26 2.02
N LEU A 296 -7.98 -4.16 0.98
CA LEU A 296 -7.82 -3.16 -0.08
C LEU A 296 -7.95 -1.73 0.46
N TYR A 297 -8.85 -1.53 1.42
CA TYR A 297 -9.04 -0.25 2.09
C TYR A 297 -7.81 0.17 2.90
N LEU A 298 -7.25 -0.75 3.71
CA LEU A 298 -6.04 -0.51 4.49
C LEU A 298 -4.84 -0.25 3.58
N MET A 299 -4.79 -0.88 2.41
CA MET A 299 -3.78 -0.60 1.39
C MET A 299 -3.83 0.81 0.85
N LEU A 300 -5.01 1.21 0.36
CA LEU A 300 -5.16 2.54 -0.18
C LEU A 300 -4.86 3.58 0.91
N SER A 301 -5.31 3.31 2.14
CA SER A 301 -5.06 4.17 3.30
C SER A 301 -3.57 4.29 3.60
N SER A 302 -2.83 3.19 3.63
CA SER A 302 -1.41 3.20 3.91
C SER A 302 -0.59 3.90 2.82
N VAL A 303 -0.95 3.71 1.54
CA VAL A 303 -0.32 4.42 0.40
C VAL A 303 -0.58 5.93 0.49
N VAL A 304 -1.83 6.34 0.73
CA VAL A 304 -2.18 7.76 0.90
C VAL A 304 -1.47 8.36 2.12
N GLY A 305 -1.38 7.60 3.21
CA GLY A 305 -0.66 8.02 4.42
C GLY A 305 0.85 8.14 4.22
N PHE A 306 1.45 7.22 3.46
CA PHE A 306 2.86 7.27 3.10
C PHE A 306 3.18 8.55 2.32
N TYR A 307 2.45 8.82 1.23
CA TYR A 307 2.65 10.01 0.41
C TYR A 307 2.29 11.33 1.10
N SER A 308 1.41 11.30 2.09
CA SER A 308 1.04 12.50 2.85
C SER A 308 1.95 12.79 4.03
N SER A 309 2.85 11.87 4.39
CA SER A 309 3.77 12.08 5.51
C SER A 309 4.84 13.11 5.16
N SER A 310 5.27 13.92 6.15
CA SER A 310 6.32 14.94 5.94
C SER A 310 7.66 14.35 5.53
N LEU A 311 7.92 13.09 5.88
CA LEU A 311 9.15 12.36 5.55
C LEU A 311 9.20 11.94 4.07
N PHE A 312 8.06 11.67 3.44
CA PHE A 312 7.98 11.10 2.09
C PHE A 312 7.21 11.97 1.10
N CYS A 313 6.80 13.19 1.49
CA CYS A 313 6.16 14.16 0.61
C CYS A 313 7.03 14.51 -0.62
N GLY A 314 8.37 14.50 -0.46
CA GLY A 314 9.32 14.72 -1.55
C GLY A 314 9.39 13.59 -2.59
N LEU A 315 8.78 12.43 -2.31
CA LEU A 315 8.68 11.30 -3.25
C LEU A 315 7.39 11.35 -4.10
N LEU A 316 6.51 12.33 -3.90
CA LEU A 316 5.26 12.42 -4.64
C LEU A 316 5.53 12.56 -6.15
N PRO A 317 5.08 11.62 -7.01
CA PRO A 317 5.33 11.71 -8.44
C PRO A 317 4.59 12.91 -9.03
N ARG A 318 5.35 13.84 -9.63
CA ARG A 318 4.81 15.02 -10.33
C ARG A 318 4.79 14.76 -11.83
N ALA A 319 3.64 14.98 -12.47
CA ALA A 319 3.53 14.81 -13.91
C ALA A 319 4.56 15.68 -14.65
N LYS A 320 5.42 15.02 -15.45
CA LYS A 320 6.47 15.63 -16.31
C LYS A 320 7.71 16.20 -15.59
N ASP A 321 7.85 16.01 -14.29
CA ASP A 321 8.95 16.58 -13.49
C ASP A 321 9.46 15.60 -12.43
N THR A 322 9.53 14.31 -12.80
CA THR A 322 10.02 13.23 -11.93
C THR A 322 11.38 12.75 -12.38
N ASN A 323 12.36 12.89 -11.49
CA ASN A 323 13.69 12.31 -11.69
C ASN A 323 13.60 10.78 -11.61
N LEU A 324 14.45 10.08 -12.37
CA LEU A 324 14.47 8.62 -12.38
C LEU A 324 14.80 8.03 -10.99
N THR A 325 15.63 8.71 -10.22
CA THR A 325 15.93 8.37 -8.82
C THR A 325 14.68 8.42 -7.92
N GLN A 326 13.77 9.38 -8.15
CA GLN A 326 12.49 9.43 -7.44
C GLN A 326 11.56 8.29 -7.86
N ILE A 327 11.59 7.87 -9.13
CA ILE A 327 10.83 6.70 -9.61
C ILE A 327 11.32 5.43 -8.92
N ILE A 328 12.64 5.21 -8.88
CA ILE A 328 13.26 4.08 -8.19
C ILE A 328 12.86 4.08 -6.70
N ALA A 329 13.00 5.22 -6.03
CA ALA A 329 12.63 5.35 -4.61
C ALA A 329 11.13 5.10 -4.35
N ASN A 330 10.25 5.53 -5.25
CA ASN A 330 8.82 5.22 -5.20
C ASN A 330 8.56 3.71 -5.33
N CYS A 331 9.18 3.05 -6.30
CA CYS A 331 9.01 1.62 -6.50
C CYS A 331 9.50 0.83 -5.29
N VAL A 332 10.66 1.19 -4.70
CA VAL A 332 11.17 0.58 -3.46
C VAL A 332 10.18 0.77 -2.31
N SER A 333 9.68 1.98 -2.13
CA SER A 333 8.74 2.31 -1.04
C SER A 333 7.44 1.52 -1.13
N LEU A 334 6.83 1.50 -2.32
CA LEU A 334 5.60 0.74 -2.57
C LEU A 334 5.81 -0.77 -2.41
N LEU A 335 6.98 -1.29 -2.82
CA LEU A 335 7.30 -2.71 -2.66
C LEU A 335 7.47 -3.09 -1.18
N ILE A 336 8.14 -2.27 -0.37
CA ILE A 336 8.26 -2.47 1.09
C ILE A 336 6.88 -2.45 1.75
N LEU A 337 6.03 -1.50 1.37
CA LEU A 337 4.67 -1.38 1.88
C LEU A 337 3.83 -2.63 1.52
N SER A 338 3.99 -3.13 0.30
CA SER A 338 3.23 -4.27 -0.22
C SER A 338 3.67 -5.60 0.40
N SER A 339 4.97 -5.80 0.63
CA SER A 339 5.51 -7.03 1.22
C SER A 339 5.22 -7.15 2.72
N ALA A 340 5.09 -6.02 3.42
CA ALA A 340 4.75 -5.97 4.84
C ALA A 340 3.25 -6.16 5.11
N LEU A 341 2.39 -5.99 4.10
CA LEU A 341 0.95 -6.05 4.30
C LEU A 341 0.44 -7.43 4.77
N PRO A 342 0.88 -8.57 4.21
CA PRO A 342 0.49 -9.87 4.72
C PRO A 342 0.74 -10.06 6.21
N VAL A 343 1.89 -9.60 6.67
CA VAL A 343 2.27 -9.66 8.08
C VAL A 343 1.40 -8.70 8.89
N PHE A 344 1.16 -7.49 8.39
CA PHE A 344 0.29 -6.51 9.02
C PHE A 344 -1.17 -6.98 9.18
N SER A 345 -1.76 -7.55 8.13
CA SER A 345 -3.14 -8.07 8.17
C SER A 345 -3.28 -9.21 9.18
N ARG A 346 -2.24 -10.06 9.29
CA ARG A 346 -2.17 -11.13 10.30
C ARG A 346 -2.02 -10.59 11.71
N THR A 347 -1.12 -9.63 11.95
CA THR A 347 -0.88 -9.10 13.30
C THR A 347 -2.13 -8.41 13.86
N LEU A 348 -2.86 -7.69 13.01
CA LEU A 348 -4.14 -7.07 13.36
C LEU A 348 -5.28 -8.07 13.62
N GLY A 349 -5.12 -9.34 13.22
CA GLY A 349 -6.17 -10.36 13.32
C GLY A 349 -7.29 -10.22 12.29
N ILE A 350 -7.05 -9.52 11.18
CA ILE A 350 -8.04 -9.34 10.10
C ILE A 350 -8.22 -10.63 9.30
N THR A 351 -7.15 -11.40 9.14
CA THR A 351 -7.14 -12.66 8.41
C THR A 351 -6.51 -13.77 9.25
N ARG A 352 -7.21 -14.91 9.38
CA ARG A 352 -6.66 -16.14 10.00
C ARG A 352 -5.87 -17.03 9.03
N PHE A 353 -5.73 -16.59 7.78
CA PHE A 353 -5.10 -17.36 6.72
C PHE A 353 -3.59 -17.49 6.94
N ASP A 354 -3.13 -18.70 7.25
CA ASP A 354 -1.72 -19.02 7.47
C ASP A 354 -1.08 -19.73 6.27
N LEU A 355 -1.12 -19.11 5.08
CA LEU A 355 -0.35 -19.62 3.93
C LEU A 355 1.12 -19.19 3.95
N LEU A 356 1.53 -18.46 4.99
CA LEU A 356 2.91 -18.08 5.22
C LEU A 356 3.75 -19.23 5.82
N GLY A 357 3.25 -20.48 5.79
CA GLY A 357 3.64 -21.71 6.51
C GLY A 357 5.12 -22.17 6.55
N ASP A 358 6.07 -21.26 6.36
CA ASP A 358 7.48 -21.38 6.79
C ASP A 358 8.13 -20.01 7.11
N PHE A 359 7.57 -18.91 6.58
CA PHE A 359 8.02 -17.52 6.81
C PHE A 359 7.44 -16.90 8.08
N GLY A 360 6.44 -17.53 8.72
CA GLY A 360 5.92 -17.13 10.04
C GLY A 360 6.88 -17.41 11.22
N ARG A 361 8.04 -18.06 10.98
CA ARG A 361 9.09 -18.32 11.98
C ARG A 361 9.90 -17.08 12.37
N TYR A 362 9.33 -15.88 12.29
CA TYR A 362 9.92 -14.72 12.95
C TYR A 362 9.69 -14.86 14.45
N ASN A 363 10.76 -15.10 15.22
CA ASN A 363 10.72 -15.16 16.69
C ASN A 363 9.97 -13.96 17.33
N TRP A 364 9.91 -12.81 16.64
CA TRP A 364 9.19 -11.63 17.11
C TRP A 364 7.65 -11.76 17.05
N LEU A 365 7.10 -12.48 16.06
CA LEU A 365 5.65 -12.70 15.93
C LEU A 365 5.11 -13.72 16.94
N GLY A 366 6.00 -14.54 17.51
CA GLY A 366 5.70 -15.45 18.61
C GLY A 366 5.73 -14.78 20.00
N ASN A 367 6.17 -13.51 20.09
CA ASN A 367 6.15 -12.79 21.36
C ASN A 367 4.79 -12.11 21.57
N PHE A 368 4.02 -12.61 22.53
CA PHE A 368 2.70 -12.08 22.87
C PHE A 368 2.71 -10.56 23.10
N TYR A 369 3.66 -10.07 23.90
CA TYR A 369 3.74 -8.66 24.29
C TYR A 369 3.93 -7.74 23.09
N THR A 370 4.72 -8.19 22.12
CA THR A 370 4.96 -7.48 20.88
C THR A 370 3.68 -7.30 20.06
N VAL A 371 2.97 -8.41 19.81
CA VAL A 371 1.74 -8.40 18.99
C VAL A 371 0.65 -7.60 19.70
N PHE A 372 0.54 -7.76 21.02
CA PHE A 372 -0.38 -7.00 21.85
C PHE A 372 -0.10 -5.49 21.79
N LEU A 373 1.16 -5.08 22.00
CA LEU A 373 1.57 -3.67 21.93
C LEU A 373 1.29 -3.08 20.54
N TYR A 374 1.58 -3.83 19.48
CA TYR A 374 1.31 -3.42 18.11
C TYR A 374 -0.17 -3.12 17.87
N ASN A 375 -1.05 -4.05 18.27
CA ASN A 375 -2.49 -3.91 18.12
C ASN A 375 -3.07 -2.77 18.96
N MET A 376 -2.59 -2.61 20.20
CA MET A 376 -2.97 -1.50 21.06
C MET A 376 -2.55 -0.15 20.46
N LEU A 377 -1.33 -0.06 19.92
CA LEU A 377 -0.84 1.17 19.30
C LEU A 377 -1.64 1.50 18.03
N PHE A 378 -1.96 0.49 17.21
CA PHE A 378 -2.80 0.68 16.03
C PHE A 378 -4.21 1.15 16.40
N ALA A 379 -4.85 0.50 17.39
CA ALA A 379 -6.18 0.87 17.86
C ALA A 379 -6.20 2.29 18.45
N PHE A 380 -5.15 2.66 19.21
CA PHE A 380 -4.99 4.00 19.76
C PHE A 380 -4.83 5.07 18.67
N LEU A 381 -3.92 4.86 17.71
CA LEU A 381 -3.71 5.82 16.62
C LEU A 381 -4.96 5.95 15.73
N THR A 382 -5.64 4.84 15.44
CA THR A 382 -6.84 4.84 14.60
C THR A 382 -8.01 5.53 15.31
N SER A 383 -8.24 5.25 16.59
CA SER A 383 -9.28 5.94 17.39
C SER A 383 -8.99 7.44 17.54
N ALA A 384 -7.73 7.83 17.81
CA ALA A 384 -7.33 9.23 17.84
C ALA A 384 -7.59 9.95 16.50
N SER A 385 -7.33 9.27 15.38
CA SER A 385 -7.60 9.79 14.03
C SER A 385 -9.11 10.00 13.77
N LEU A 386 -9.96 9.11 14.29
CA LEU A 386 -11.42 9.22 14.21
C LEU A 386 -11.96 10.37 15.07
N ILE A 387 -11.42 10.56 16.27
CA ILE A 387 -11.79 11.68 17.15
C ILE A 387 -11.40 13.01 16.50
N LYS A 388 -10.23 13.09 15.87
CA LYS A 388 -9.82 14.29 15.13
C LYS A 388 -10.73 14.57 13.93
N THR A 389 -11.13 13.53 13.23
CA THR A 389 -12.02 13.62 12.06
C THR A 389 -13.42 14.09 12.45
N SER A 390 -14.01 13.48 13.48
CA SER A 390 -15.33 13.86 14.00
C SER A 390 -15.34 15.31 14.51
N LYS A 391 -14.31 15.73 15.25
CA LYS A 391 -14.14 17.14 15.68
C LYS A 391 -14.06 18.10 14.49
N SER A 392 -13.32 17.73 13.44
CA SER A 392 -13.19 18.56 12.24
C SER A 392 -14.52 18.69 11.49
N THR A 393 -15.32 17.61 11.48
CA THR A 393 -16.66 17.59 10.87
C THR A 393 -17.64 18.47 11.66
N LEU A 394 -17.70 18.30 12.99
CA LEU A 394 -18.52 19.13 13.89
C LEU A 394 -18.15 20.63 13.83
N SER A 395 -16.87 20.96 13.66
CA SER A 395 -16.44 22.36 13.53
C SER A 395 -16.89 23.00 12.22
N LEU A 396 -17.07 22.23 11.14
CA LEU A 396 -17.58 22.74 9.87
C LEU A 396 -19.09 22.99 9.95
N ASP A 397 -19.83 22.10 10.62
CA ASP A 397 -21.27 22.28 10.86
C ASP A 397 -21.54 23.51 11.74
N SER A 398 -20.76 23.71 12.81
CA SER A 398 -20.87 24.91 13.67
C SER A 398 -20.53 26.23 12.95
N CYS A 399 -19.62 26.21 11.96
CA CYS A 399 -19.27 27.39 11.18
C CYS A 399 -20.28 27.69 10.05
N SER A 400 -21.18 26.74 9.74
CA SER A 400 -22.25 26.91 8.77
C SER A 400 -23.56 27.41 9.40
N ILE A 401 -23.65 27.45 10.74
CA ILE A 401 -24.84 27.86 11.51
C ILE A 401 -24.73 29.32 12.01
N ASN A 402 -23.54 29.94 11.92
CA ASN A 402 -23.31 31.37 12.13
C ASN A 402 -23.03 32.05 10.79
#